data_AF-A0A7C5FPF6-F1
#
_entry.id   AF-A0A7C5FPF6-F1
#
_cell.length_a   1.000
_cell.length_b   1.000
_cell.length_c   1.000
_cell.angle_alpha   90.00
_cell.angle_beta   90.00
_cell.angle_gamma   90.00
#
_symmetry.space_group_name_H-M   'P 1'
#
loop_
_entity.id
_entity.type
_entity.pdbx_description
1 polymer ?
#
loop_
_entity_poly.entity_id
_entity_poly.type
_entity_poly.pdbx_seq_one_letter_code
_entity_poly.pdbx_strand_id
1 'polypeptide(L)'
;MSKSLFLDLYELTMAQVYFKFKRDSFATFELFIRSFKRPFYIAAGIDEALNFLENFKFSKEDIDYLRDLNLFEEDFLKYLTNFKFNGDVWAVEEPEIVFANEPIITVRGNLIEAQLAESILLNKINLATTLATKAFRVVLSSKDKSVYDFSLRRTQG
;
A
#
# COMPACT_ATOMS: atom_id res chain seq x y z
N MET A 1 3.10 17.83 -1.33
CA MET A 1 2.00 17.00 -0.81
C MET A 1 2.56 16.09 0.26
N SER A 2 1.92 16.01 1.42
CA SER A 2 2.30 15.07 2.46
C SER A 2 2.13 13.64 1.96
N LYS A 3 3.00 12.72 2.39
CA LYS A 3 2.91 11.29 2.04
C LYS A 3 1.62 10.64 2.56
N SER A 4 0.98 11.23 3.58
CA SER A 4 -0.22 10.74 4.25
C SER A 4 -1.52 10.94 3.49
N LEU A 5 -1.57 11.82 2.50
CA LEU A 5 -2.73 11.93 1.59
C LEU A 5 -2.51 11.16 0.29
N PHE A 6 -1.53 10.24 0.26
CA PHE A 6 -1.33 9.33 -0.85
C PHE A 6 -2.29 8.14 -0.76
N LEU A 7 -3.58 8.44 -0.89
CA LEU A 7 -4.70 7.51 -0.82
C LEU A 7 -5.90 8.11 -1.53
N ASP A 8 -6.79 7.26 -2.02
CA ASP A 8 -7.99 7.71 -2.70
C ASP A 8 -8.98 8.32 -1.70
N LEU A 9 -9.68 9.39 -2.10
CA LEU A 9 -10.63 10.09 -1.22
C LEU A 9 -11.71 9.17 -0.64
N TYR A 10 -12.09 8.10 -1.36
CA TYR A 10 -13.08 7.16 -0.86
C TYR A 10 -12.61 6.42 0.40
N GLU A 11 -11.31 6.22 0.58
CA GLU A 11 -10.75 5.57 1.77
C GLU A 11 -11.08 6.38 3.02
N LEU A 12 -10.96 7.71 2.94
CA LEU A 12 -11.28 8.63 4.04
C LEU A 12 -12.77 8.72 4.29
N THR A 13 -13.59 8.79 3.24
CA THR A 13 -15.05 8.87 3.41
C THR A 13 -15.60 7.57 4.00
N MET A 14 -15.08 6.42 3.60
CA MET A 14 -15.40 5.12 4.20
C MET A 14 -14.88 5.01 5.64
N ALA A 15 -13.66 5.44 5.90
CA ALA A 15 -13.09 5.49 7.24
C ALA A 15 -13.97 6.32 8.21
N GLN A 16 -14.52 7.45 7.76
CA GLN A 16 -15.46 8.23 8.57
C GLN A 16 -16.76 7.47 8.87
N VAL A 17 -17.30 6.75 7.89
CA VAL A 17 -18.49 5.88 8.10
C VAL A 17 -18.18 4.79 9.12
N TYR A 18 -17.01 4.15 9.02
CA TYR A 18 -16.58 3.14 9.98
C TYR A 18 -16.34 3.72 11.37
N PHE A 19 -15.73 4.91 11.45
CA PHE A 19 -15.54 5.64 12.69
C PHE A 19 -16.85 5.87 13.45
N LYS A 20 -17.94 6.12 12.74
CA LYS A 20 -19.27 6.35 13.32
C LYS A 20 -20.01 5.07 13.72
N PHE A 21 -19.96 4.05 12.87
CA PHE A 21 -20.88 2.91 12.99
C PHE A 21 -20.18 1.57 13.29
N LYS A 22 -18.86 1.48 13.10
CA LYS A 22 -18.07 0.24 13.18
C LYS A 22 -16.69 0.47 13.80
N ARG A 23 -16.59 1.43 14.73
CA ARG A 23 -15.31 1.95 15.23
C ARG A 23 -14.37 0.87 15.76
N ASP A 24 -14.91 -0.12 16.46
CA ASP A 24 -14.13 -1.19 17.10
C ASP A 24 -14.14 -2.50 16.29
N SER A 25 -14.56 -2.44 15.02
CA SER A 25 -14.55 -3.62 14.14
C SER A 25 -13.14 -3.91 13.65
N PHE A 26 -12.81 -5.21 13.58
CA PHE A 26 -11.56 -5.69 13.01
C PHE A 26 -11.81 -6.37 11.67
N ALA A 27 -10.84 -6.28 10.78
CA ALA A 27 -10.87 -6.91 9.47
C ALA A 27 -9.51 -7.50 9.11
N THR A 28 -9.53 -8.42 8.15
CA THR A 28 -8.33 -8.99 7.53
C THR A 28 -8.42 -8.79 6.03
N PHE A 29 -7.40 -8.20 5.44
CA PHE A 29 -7.29 -7.95 4.01
C PHE A 29 -6.08 -8.68 3.47
N GLU A 30 -6.23 -9.23 2.26
CA GLU A 30 -5.16 -9.93 1.55
C GLU A 30 -4.95 -9.26 0.20
N LEU A 31 -3.69 -8.90 -0.07
CA LEU A 31 -3.28 -8.38 -1.37
C LEU A 31 -2.65 -9.51 -2.17
N PHE A 32 -3.20 -9.76 -3.35
CA PHE A 32 -2.75 -10.79 -4.26
C PHE A 32 -2.90 -10.34 -5.72
N ILE A 33 -2.14 -10.98 -6.61
CA ILE A 33 -2.19 -10.69 -8.05
C ILE A 33 -3.19 -11.62 -8.71
N ARG A 34 -4.13 -11.08 -9.50
CA ARG A 34 -5.14 -11.89 -10.21
C ARG A 34 -4.74 -12.34 -11.61
N SER A 35 -3.71 -11.72 -12.17
CA SER A 35 -3.37 -11.90 -13.58
C SER A 35 -2.57 -13.19 -13.81
N PHE A 36 -2.98 -14.00 -14.77
CA PHE A 36 -2.22 -15.15 -15.26
C PHE A 36 -1.37 -14.84 -16.51
N LYS A 37 -1.17 -13.55 -16.83
CA LYS A 37 -0.37 -13.14 -18.01
C LYS A 37 1.10 -13.56 -17.90
N ARG A 38 1.56 -13.85 -16.68
CA ARG A 38 2.91 -14.35 -16.40
C ARG A 38 2.78 -15.65 -15.60
N PRO A 39 3.70 -16.61 -15.82
CA PRO A 39 3.70 -17.86 -15.06
C PRO A 39 4.08 -17.66 -13.59
N PHE A 40 4.75 -16.56 -13.26
CA PHE A 40 5.13 -16.18 -11.90
C PHE A 40 5.33 -14.67 -11.79
N TYR A 41 5.39 -14.20 -10.55
CA TYR A 41 5.74 -12.84 -10.15
C TYR A 41 6.85 -12.89 -9.10
N ILE A 42 7.67 -11.85 -9.03
CA ILE A 42 8.67 -11.66 -7.97
C ILE A 42 8.11 -10.62 -7.00
N ALA A 43 7.76 -11.04 -5.78
CA ALA A 43 7.32 -10.14 -4.73
C ALA A 43 8.43 -9.13 -4.41
N ALA A 44 8.08 -7.86 -4.42
CA ALA A 44 8.99 -6.76 -4.10
C ALA A 44 8.22 -5.53 -3.58
N GLY A 45 8.91 -4.67 -2.85
CA GLY A 45 8.36 -3.42 -2.28
C GLY A 45 7.66 -3.60 -0.93
N ILE A 46 7.82 -4.75 -0.26
CA ILE A 46 7.30 -5.05 1.07
C ILE A 46 7.99 -4.18 2.12
N ASP A 47 9.33 -4.08 2.10
CA ASP A 47 10.07 -3.26 3.07
C ASP A 47 9.65 -1.78 3.03
N GLU A 48 9.49 -1.23 1.81
CA GLU A 48 9.05 0.16 1.64
C GLU A 48 7.60 0.35 2.12
N ALA A 49 6.74 -0.63 1.87
CA ALA A 49 5.36 -0.63 2.31
C ALA A 49 5.24 -0.68 3.84
N LEU A 50 6.01 -1.56 4.51
CA LEU A 50 6.05 -1.67 5.98
C LEU A 50 6.58 -0.39 6.61
N ASN A 51 7.69 0.16 6.10
CA ASN A 51 8.25 1.43 6.58
C ASN A 51 7.25 2.59 6.42
N PHE A 52 6.42 2.59 5.38
CA PHE A 52 5.34 3.57 5.27
C PHE A 52 4.32 3.38 6.38
N LEU A 53 3.81 2.17 6.59
CA LEU A 53 2.79 1.89 7.61
C LEU A 53 3.26 2.29 9.01
N GLU A 54 4.51 1.98 9.37
CA GLU A 54 5.11 2.34 10.65
C GLU A 54 5.16 3.86 10.89
N ASN A 55 5.33 4.63 9.82
CA ASN A 55 5.49 6.09 9.86
C ASN A 55 4.23 6.85 9.41
N PHE A 56 3.13 6.15 9.17
CA PHE A 56 1.92 6.74 8.63
C PHE A 56 1.22 7.61 9.67
N LYS A 57 1.21 8.92 9.41
CA LYS A 57 0.61 9.94 10.27
C LYS A 57 0.10 11.10 9.43
N PHE A 58 -1.02 11.69 9.82
CA PHE A 58 -1.54 12.91 9.17
C PHE A 58 -0.80 14.14 9.71
N SER A 59 -0.33 15.00 8.82
CA SER A 59 0.26 16.28 9.22
C SER A 59 -0.85 17.28 9.57
N LYS A 60 -0.48 18.38 10.24
CA LYS A 60 -1.44 19.46 10.53
C LYS A 60 -2.03 20.02 9.23
N GLU A 61 -1.20 20.21 8.22
CA GLU A 61 -1.60 20.70 6.90
C GLU A 61 -2.59 19.75 6.21
N ASP A 62 -2.42 18.43 6.38
CA ASP A 62 -3.38 17.45 5.86
C ASP A 62 -4.74 17.60 6.54
N ILE A 63 -4.77 17.73 7.87
CA ILE A 63 -6.00 17.89 8.63
C ILE A 63 -6.70 19.21 8.26
N ASP A 64 -5.95 20.29 8.10
CA ASP A 64 -6.48 21.59 7.69
C ASP A 64 -7.08 21.51 6.27
N TYR A 65 -6.38 20.86 5.33
CA TYR A 65 -6.92 20.59 4.00
C TYR A 65 -8.22 19.76 4.03
N LEU A 66 -8.25 18.67 4.80
CA LEU A 66 -9.45 17.83 4.92
C LEU A 66 -10.63 18.60 5.54
N ARG A 67 -10.36 19.51 6.48
CA ARG A 67 -11.38 20.40 7.04
C ARG A 67 -11.97 21.33 5.96
N ASP A 68 -11.13 21.92 5.12
CA ASP A 68 -11.56 22.83 4.07
C ASP A 68 -12.44 22.16 3.00
N LEU A 69 -12.36 20.83 2.84
CA LEU A 69 -13.25 20.07 1.95
C LEU A 69 -14.71 20.08 2.42
N ASN A 70 -14.99 20.37 3.70
CA ASN A 70 -16.33 20.33 4.29
C ASN A 70 -17.05 18.96 4.11
N LEU A 71 -16.28 17.88 3.97
CA LEU A 71 -16.77 16.50 3.85
C LEU A 71 -16.66 15.70 5.16
N PHE A 72 -15.84 16.19 6.09
CA PHE A 72 -15.43 15.47 7.29
C PHE A 72 -15.87 16.17 8.57
N GLU A 73 -16.27 15.39 9.56
CA GLU A 73 -16.69 15.86 10.86
C GLU A 73 -15.49 16.06 11.80
N GLU A 74 -15.59 17.06 12.67
CA GLU A 74 -14.46 17.47 13.52
C GLU A 74 -13.98 16.38 14.49
N ASP A 75 -14.85 15.47 14.91
CA ASP A 75 -14.48 14.33 15.74
C ASP A 75 -13.65 13.29 14.97
N PHE A 76 -13.98 13.03 13.71
CA PHE A 76 -13.17 12.20 12.81
C PHE A 76 -11.83 12.87 12.49
N LEU A 77 -11.80 14.17 12.22
CA LEU A 77 -10.54 14.90 12.00
C LEU A 77 -9.62 14.87 13.23
N LYS A 78 -10.19 14.98 14.44
CA LYS A 78 -9.44 14.81 15.70
C LYS A 78 -8.90 13.39 15.86
N TYR A 79 -9.64 12.38 15.41
CA TYR A 79 -9.16 11.00 15.38
C TYR A 79 -7.97 10.84 14.43
N LEU A 80 -8.06 11.37 13.20
CA LEU A 80 -6.96 11.32 12.22
C LEU A 80 -5.68 12.01 12.72
N THR A 81 -5.82 13.08 13.50
CA THR A 81 -4.67 13.79 14.10
C THR A 81 -3.82 12.89 15.00
N ASN A 82 -4.45 11.92 15.68
CA ASN A 82 -3.78 10.98 16.58
C ASN A 82 -3.66 9.57 15.97
N PHE A 83 -3.91 9.45 14.67
CA PHE A 83 -3.86 8.18 13.98
C PHE A 83 -2.47 7.58 14.04
N LYS A 84 -2.42 6.28 14.33
CA LYS A 84 -1.25 5.44 14.21
C LYS A 84 -1.71 4.06 13.78
N PHE A 85 -0.99 3.45 12.84
CA PHE A 85 -1.25 2.07 12.45
C PHE A 85 -0.77 1.12 13.57
N ASN A 86 -1.66 0.25 14.04
CA ASN A 86 -1.39 -0.76 15.07
C ASN A 86 -1.81 -2.17 14.63
N GLY A 87 -2.10 -2.36 13.34
CA GLY A 87 -2.43 -3.66 12.78
C GLY A 87 -1.23 -4.60 12.70
N ASP A 88 -1.54 -5.90 12.66
CA ASP A 88 -0.60 -6.96 12.37
C ASP A 88 -0.45 -7.15 10.86
N VAL A 89 0.78 -7.39 10.40
CA VAL A 89 1.09 -7.59 8.98
C VAL A 89 1.93 -8.84 8.82
N TRP A 90 1.52 -9.72 7.90
CA TRP A 90 2.28 -10.87 7.45
C TRP A 90 2.57 -10.72 5.96
N ALA A 91 3.77 -11.05 5.51
CA ALA A 91 4.15 -11.00 4.10
C ALA A 91 5.05 -12.19 3.76
N VAL A 92 5.12 -12.52 2.46
CA VAL A 92 6.16 -13.41 1.92
C VAL A 92 7.54 -12.78 2.09
N GLU A 93 8.62 -13.56 2.00
CA GLU A 93 9.97 -13.00 2.07
C GLU A 93 10.27 -12.18 0.80
N GLU A 94 11.04 -11.09 0.94
CA GLU A 94 11.50 -10.31 -0.22
C GLU A 94 12.99 -10.60 -0.50
N PRO A 95 13.37 -11.09 -1.71
CA PRO A 95 12.52 -11.44 -2.86
C PRO A 95 12.05 -12.90 -2.86
N GLU A 96 10.77 -13.13 -3.19
CA GLU A 96 10.18 -14.47 -3.33
C GLU A 96 9.34 -14.60 -4.62
N ILE A 97 9.26 -15.83 -5.16
CA ILE A 97 8.42 -16.15 -6.31
C ILE A 97 7.00 -16.39 -5.81
N VAL A 98 6.03 -15.63 -6.33
CA VAL A 98 4.61 -15.75 -6.00
C VAL A 98 3.76 -16.01 -7.25
N PHE A 99 2.63 -16.69 -7.07
CA PHE A 99 1.71 -17.00 -8.16
C PHE A 99 0.41 -16.16 -8.07
N ALA A 100 -0.39 -16.24 -9.13
CA ALA A 100 -1.67 -15.56 -9.15
C ALA A 100 -2.64 -16.20 -8.16
N ASN A 101 -3.43 -15.35 -7.48
CA ASN A 101 -4.38 -15.71 -6.42
C ASN A 101 -3.75 -16.29 -5.14
N GLU A 102 -2.48 -15.98 -4.89
CA GLU A 102 -1.81 -16.24 -3.62
C GLU A 102 -1.55 -14.92 -2.88
N PRO A 103 -1.80 -14.85 -1.56
CA PRO A 103 -1.54 -13.65 -0.78
C PRO A 103 -0.04 -13.33 -0.73
N ILE A 104 0.30 -12.09 -1.09
CA ILE A 104 1.66 -11.54 -0.97
C ILE A 104 1.82 -10.89 0.41
N ILE A 105 0.80 -10.13 0.82
CA ILE A 105 0.74 -9.47 2.12
C ILE A 105 -0.67 -9.57 2.67
N THR A 106 -0.76 -9.84 3.97
CA THR A 106 -1.99 -9.93 4.74
C THR A 106 -1.93 -8.92 5.87
N VAL A 107 -2.96 -8.08 5.97
CA VAL A 107 -3.08 -7.06 7.00
C VAL A 107 -4.30 -7.35 7.86
N ARG A 108 -4.10 -7.44 9.18
CA ARG A 108 -5.19 -7.57 10.15
C ARG A 108 -5.14 -6.42 11.14
N GLY A 109 -6.25 -5.74 11.33
CA GLY A 109 -6.30 -4.63 12.27
C GLY A 109 -7.68 -4.05 12.42
N ASN A 110 -7.75 -2.90 13.08
CA ASN A 110 -8.96 -2.09 13.08
C ASN A 110 -9.39 -1.81 11.63
N LEU A 111 -10.70 -1.88 11.36
CA LEU A 111 -11.26 -1.72 10.02
C LEU A 111 -10.85 -0.38 9.38
N ILE A 112 -10.76 0.69 10.17
CA ILE A 112 -10.33 2.02 9.70
C ILE A 112 -8.85 1.99 9.31
N GLU A 113 -8.00 1.39 10.14
CA GLU A 113 -6.56 1.29 9.88
C GLU A 113 -6.27 0.46 8.62
N ALA A 114 -6.94 -0.68 8.47
CA ALA A 114 -6.78 -1.55 7.32
C ALA A 114 -7.27 -0.88 6.01
N GLN A 115 -8.37 -0.13 6.08
CA GLN A 115 -8.89 0.64 4.93
C GLN A 115 -7.88 1.70 4.47
N LEU A 116 -7.36 2.50 5.40
CA LEU A 116 -6.40 3.57 5.06
C LEU A 116 -5.05 3.03 4.54
N ALA A 117 -4.71 1.78 4.85
CA ALA A 117 -3.51 1.11 4.36
C ALA A 117 -3.65 0.60 2.91
N GLU A 118 -4.87 0.40 2.39
CA GLU A 118 -5.11 -0.30 1.12
C GLU A 118 -4.38 0.35 -0.08
N SER A 119 -4.67 1.63 -0.32
CA SER A 119 -4.16 2.37 -1.47
C SER A 119 -2.62 2.39 -1.55
N ILE A 120 -1.94 2.59 -0.43
CA ILE A 120 -0.47 2.65 -0.39
C ILE A 120 0.16 1.28 -0.61
N LEU A 121 -0.39 0.23 0.01
CA LEU A 121 0.09 -1.15 -0.15
C LEU A 121 -0.04 -1.59 -1.60
N LEU A 122 -1.20 -1.33 -2.22
CA LEU A 122 -1.44 -1.59 -3.63
C LEU A 122 -0.44 -0.85 -4.50
N ASN A 123 -0.20 0.45 -4.26
CA ASN A 123 0.72 1.23 -5.10
C ASN A 123 2.16 0.70 -5.03
N LYS A 124 2.69 0.53 -3.82
CA LYS A 124 4.08 0.13 -3.58
C LYS A 124 4.37 -1.26 -4.11
N ILE A 125 3.57 -2.24 -3.70
CA ILE A 125 3.80 -3.65 -4.02
C ILE A 125 3.56 -3.91 -5.50
N ASN A 126 2.51 -3.32 -6.10
CA ASN A 126 2.21 -3.56 -7.52
C ASN A 126 3.33 -3.06 -8.44
N LEU A 127 3.79 -1.82 -8.25
CA LEU A 127 4.83 -1.26 -9.10
C LEU A 127 6.14 -2.03 -8.93
N ALA A 128 6.58 -2.24 -7.69
CA ALA A 128 7.82 -2.95 -7.40
C ALA A 128 7.79 -4.39 -7.94
N THR A 129 6.72 -5.15 -7.67
CA THR A 129 6.55 -6.51 -8.17
C THR A 129 6.54 -6.55 -9.70
N THR A 130 5.88 -5.60 -10.37
CA THR A 130 5.84 -5.53 -11.84
C THR A 130 7.23 -5.30 -12.43
N LEU A 131 8.00 -4.38 -11.86
CA LEU A 131 9.36 -4.07 -12.29
C LEU A 131 10.32 -5.23 -12.01
N ALA A 132 10.31 -5.78 -10.80
CA ALA A 132 11.14 -6.90 -10.39
C ALA A 132 10.89 -8.13 -11.28
N THR A 133 9.62 -8.46 -11.53
CA THR A 133 9.26 -9.57 -12.42
C THR A 133 9.74 -9.33 -13.85
N LYS A 134 9.72 -8.09 -14.36
CA LYS A 134 10.24 -7.78 -15.70
C LYS A 134 11.77 -7.87 -15.75
N ALA A 135 12.46 -7.31 -14.76
CA ALA A 135 13.92 -7.37 -14.65
C ALA A 135 14.41 -8.82 -14.57
N PHE A 136 13.82 -9.63 -13.71
CA PHE A 136 14.15 -11.05 -13.56
C PHE A 136 14.03 -11.82 -14.88
N ARG A 137 12.97 -11.57 -15.65
CA ARG A 137 12.80 -12.20 -16.98
C ARG A 137 13.83 -11.74 -18.01
N VAL A 138 14.29 -10.49 -17.95
CA VAL A 138 15.36 -9.99 -18.83
C VAL A 138 16.68 -10.67 -18.50
N VAL A 139 17.02 -10.79 -17.20
CA VAL A 139 18.21 -11.52 -16.73
C VAL A 139 18.14 -13.00 -17.13
N LEU A 140 17.00 -13.66 -16.92
CA LEU A 140 16.82 -15.05 -17.34
C LEU A 140 17.02 -15.23 -18.86
N SER A 141 16.59 -14.25 -19.66
CA SER A 141 16.74 -14.28 -21.11
C SER A 141 18.17 -13.96 -21.59
N SER A 142 18.99 -13.30 -20.76
CA SER A 142 20.34 -12.85 -21.16
C SER A 142 21.36 -13.99 -21.18
N LYS A 143 21.05 -15.15 -20.59
CA LYS A 143 21.92 -16.35 -20.52
C LYS A 143 23.31 -15.98 -20.00
N ASP A 144 23.36 -15.51 -18.76
CA ASP A 144 24.57 -15.11 -18.02
C ASP A 144 25.30 -13.85 -18.51
N LYS A 145 24.74 -13.15 -19.51
CA LYS A 145 25.25 -11.83 -19.90
C LYS A 145 24.82 -10.77 -18.90
N SER A 146 25.72 -9.83 -18.61
CA SER A 146 25.43 -8.66 -17.79
C SER A 146 24.26 -7.85 -18.36
N VAL A 147 23.37 -7.41 -17.47
CA VAL A 147 22.23 -6.54 -17.78
C VAL A 147 22.42 -5.24 -17.01
N TYR A 148 22.29 -4.11 -17.71
CA TYR A 148 22.43 -2.77 -17.12
C TYR A 148 21.11 -2.01 -17.28
N ASP A 149 20.65 -1.37 -16.22
CA ASP A 149 19.48 -0.51 -16.26
C ASP A 149 19.87 0.95 -16.54
N PHE A 150 19.25 1.55 -17.57
CA PHE A 150 19.39 2.95 -17.95
C PHE A 150 18.04 3.69 -17.89
N SER A 151 17.09 3.20 -17.09
CA SER A 151 15.72 3.70 -17.01
C SER A 151 15.60 5.10 -16.40
N LEU A 152 16.61 5.60 -15.66
CA LEU A 152 16.54 6.82 -14.83
C LEU A 152 15.82 8.02 -15.47
N ARG A 153 16.12 8.35 -16.73
CA ARG A 153 15.54 9.51 -17.45
C ARG A 153 14.17 9.25 -18.10
N ARG A 154 13.60 8.06 -17.91
CA ARG A 154 12.34 7.59 -18.53
C ARG A 154 11.41 6.90 -17.54
N THR A 155 11.88 6.56 -16.36
CA THR A 155 11.03 6.06 -15.27
C THR A 155 9.99 7.13 -14.92
N GLN A 156 8.75 6.70 -14.72
CA GLN A 156 7.65 7.57 -14.34
C GLN A 156 7.91 8.12 -12.92
N GLY A 157 7.88 9.45 -12.77
CA GLY A 157 8.13 10.17 -11.53
C GLY A 157 7.59 11.58 -11.59
#